data_AF-A0A8K0EBL2-F1
#
_entry.id   AF-A0A8K0EBL2-F1
#
_cell.length_a   1.000
_cell.length_b   1.000
_cell.length_c   1.000
_cell.angle_alpha   90.00
_cell.angle_beta   90.00
_cell.angle_gamma   90.00
#
_symmetry.space_group_name_H-M   'P 1'
#
loop_
_entity.id
_entity.type
_entity.pdbx_description
1 polymer ?
#
loop_
_entity_poly.entity_id
_entity_poly.type
_entity_poly.pdbx_seq_one_letter_code
_entity_poly.pdbx_strand_id
1 'polypeptide(L)'
;MSARKTRGASAKRHDSPGDTREEENGDGKGHRTSSRRSWMGRESFSLSRLEKLEKKNEVLETKLADFERDSDERIKRITQKLKATEGLVEELELKSNKLERFEDGTTCIRIIGRKIERAHPDGPKSKSDGDGTPQHILFKLNSYQDKISIMKVARVKLKSEGYHFTDDLTMSDMQEKRKWRDNVREAYGKGVKYRFFNGLWRDSKGKPWVKLMS
;
A
#
# COMPACT_ATOMS: atom_id res chain seq x y z
N MET A 1 25.73 -2.73 -11.73
CA MET A 1 25.25 -4.11 -11.93
C MET A 1 26.05 -5.01 -11.01
N SER A 2 25.46 -5.55 -9.94
CA SER A 2 26.16 -6.39 -8.98
C SER A 2 25.31 -7.63 -8.70
N ALA A 3 25.76 -8.76 -9.24
CA ALA A 3 25.06 -10.04 -9.18
C ALA A 3 25.44 -10.78 -7.89
N ARG A 4 24.43 -11.09 -7.06
CA ARG A 4 24.61 -11.89 -5.84
C ARG A 4 24.34 -13.36 -6.14
N LYS A 5 25.39 -14.16 -6.01
CA LYS A 5 25.46 -15.61 -6.24
C LYS A 5 24.79 -16.34 -5.08
N THR A 6 23.69 -17.05 -5.34
CA THR A 6 23.00 -17.92 -4.37
C THR A 6 23.57 -19.35 -4.43
N ARG A 7 24.12 -19.85 -3.31
CA ARG A 7 24.23 -21.28 -2.97
C ARG A 7 23.10 -21.52 -1.95
N GLY A 8 22.28 -22.56 -1.93
CA GLY A 8 22.38 -23.93 -2.39
C GLY A 8 21.99 -24.81 -1.20
N ALA A 9 20.94 -25.63 -1.30
CA ALA A 9 20.71 -26.79 -0.42
C ALA A 9 19.62 -27.71 -1.01
N SER A 10 20.04 -28.92 -1.39
CA SER A 10 19.22 -30.00 -1.92
C SER A 10 18.21 -30.52 -0.90
N ALA A 11 16.95 -30.64 -1.33
CA ALA A 11 15.95 -31.45 -0.65
C ALA A 11 16.19 -32.94 -0.95
N LYS A 12 16.58 -33.72 0.07
CA LYS A 12 16.49 -35.18 0.02
C LYS A 12 15.06 -35.58 0.39
N ARG A 13 14.36 -36.15 -0.59
CA ARG A 13 13.11 -36.90 -0.40
C ARG A 13 13.46 -38.23 0.26
N HIS A 14 12.72 -38.61 1.30
CA HIS A 14 12.73 -39.96 1.84
C HIS A 14 11.34 -40.55 1.66
N ASP A 15 11.31 -41.67 0.97
CA ASP A 15 10.16 -42.46 0.59
C ASP A 15 9.45 -43.06 1.81
N SER A 16 8.12 -43.07 1.74
CA SER A 16 7.26 -43.86 2.61
C SER A 16 7.14 -45.28 2.08
N PRO A 17 7.30 -46.34 2.89
CA PRO A 17 6.81 -47.66 2.54
C PRO A 17 5.39 -47.84 3.10
N GLY A 18 4.47 -48.12 2.18
CA GLY A 18 3.09 -48.49 2.45
C GLY A 18 2.97 -49.88 3.08
N ASP A 19 1.94 -49.99 3.90
CA ASP A 19 1.45 -51.17 4.59
C ASP A 19 0.81 -52.13 3.58
N THR A 20 1.34 -53.35 3.45
CA THR A 20 0.61 -54.47 2.80
C THR A 20 0.71 -55.69 3.69
N ARG A 21 -0.48 -56.16 4.08
CA ARG A 21 -0.78 -57.31 4.91
C ARG A 21 -1.02 -58.51 3.99
N GLU A 22 -0.28 -59.59 4.19
CA GLU A 22 -0.66 -60.93 3.74
C GLU A 22 -0.43 -61.92 4.89
N GLU A 23 -1.49 -62.65 5.23
CA GLU A 23 -1.50 -63.87 6.04
C GLU A 23 -0.88 -65.00 5.18
N GLU A 24 -0.22 -66.06 5.67
CA GLU A 24 -0.74 -67.14 6.51
C GLU A 24 0.37 -68.19 6.81
N ASN A 25 0.22 -68.88 7.95
CA ASN A 25 0.58 -70.28 8.27
C ASN A 25 2.03 -70.83 8.28
N GLY A 26 2.40 -71.45 9.41
CA GLY A 26 3.49 -72.44 9.46
C GLY A 26 4.11 -72.68 10.85
N ASP A 27 3.65 -73.74 11.51
CA ASP A 27 4.12 -74.43 12.72
C ASP A 27 5.55 -74.24 13.26
N GLY A 28 5.69 -74.31 14.59
CA GLY A 28 6.90 -74.90 15.20
C GLY A 28 7.40 -74.26 16.51
N LYS A 29 6.91 -74.79 17.63
CA LYS A 29 7.59 -74.94 18.94
C LYS A 29 8.87 -74.09 19.19
N GLY A 30 8.78 -73.10 20.10
CA GLY A 30 9.99 -72.47 20.66
C GLY A 30 9.73 -71.37 21.70
N HIS A 31 10.06 -71.65 22.95
CA HIS A 31 10.32 -70.71 24.07
C HIS A 31 9.49 -69.41 24.21
N ARG A 32 8.39 -69.51 24.98
CA ARG A 32 7.70 -68.37 25.59
C ARG A 32 8.35 -67.89 26.89
N THR A 33 9.51 -67.22 26.82
CA THR A 33 9.98 -66.35 27.93
C THR A 33 10.76 -65.10 27.48
N SER A 34 11.13 -64.98 26.19
CA SER A 34 11.97 -63.86 25.71
C SER A 34 11.19 -62.60 25.27
N SER A 35 9.87 -62.71 25.05
CA SER A 35 9.06 -61.62 24.50
C SER A 35 8.87 -60.43 25.46
N ARG A 36 8.73 -60.68 26.76
CA ARG A 36 8.35 -59.65 27.73
C ARG A 36 9.47 -58.64 28.04
N ARG A 37 10.75 -59.07 28.06
CA ARG A 37 11.91 -58.16 28.25
C ARG A 37 12.18 -57.28 27.03
N SER A 38 11.99 -57.82 25.83
CA SER A 38 12.16 -57.08 24.56
C SER A 38 11.11 -55.98 24.40
N TRP A 39 9.86 -56.27 24.77
CA TRP A 39 8.76 -55.28 24.77
C TRP A 39 8.96 -54.19 25.83
N MET A 40 9.32 -54.54 27.06
CA MET A 40 9.58 -53.54 28.10
C MET A 40 10.78 -52.63 27.78
N GLY A 41 11.78 -53.10 27.04
CA GLY A 41 12.90 -52.27 26.57
C GLY A 41 12.50 -51.28 25.46
N ARG A 42 11.56 -51.65 24.57
CA ARG A 42 11.02 -50.73 23.56
C ARG A 42 10.05 -49.73 24.17
N GLU A 43 9.23 -50.14 25.13
CA GLU A 43 8.37 -49.22 25.89
C GLU A 43 9.18 -48.22 26.68
N SER A 44 10.24 -48.64 27.39
CA SER A 44 11.07 -47.69 28.15
C SER A 44 11.81 -46.69 27.26
N PHE A 45 12.29 -47.13 26.09
CA PHE A 45 12.89 -46.25 25.10
C PHE A 45 11.88 -45.25 24.53
N SER A 46 10.65 -45.71 24.26
CA SER A 46 9.57 -44.88 23.73
C SER A 46 9.10 -43.85 24.75
N LEU A 47 9.00 -44.24 26.03
CA LEU A 47 8.67 -43.35 27.15
C LEU A 47 9.75 -42.29 27.37
N SER A 48 11.03 -42.67 27.35
CA SER A 48 12.13 -41.70 27.48
C SER A 48 12.21 -40.74 26.29
N ARG A 49 11.83 -41.18 25.09
CA ARG A 49 11.73 -40.33 23.91
C ARG A 49 10.54 -39.37 23.99
N LEU A 50 9.39 -39.84 24.48
CA LEU A 50 8.20 -39.02 24.74
C LEU A 50 8.51 -37.91 25.75
N GLU A 51 9.12 -38.27 26.89
CA GLU A 51 9.51 -37.29 27.92
C GLU A 51 10.45 -36.20 27.38
N LYS A 52 11.39 -36.57 26.50
CA LYS A 52 12.28 -35.60 25.84
C LYS A 52 11.55 -34.70 24.85
N LEU A 53 10.50 -35.19 24.19
CA LEU A 53 9.69 -34.40 23.27
C LEU A 53 8.76 -33.46 24.04
N GLU A 54 8.17 -33.91 25.15
CA GLU A 54 7.36 -33.09 26.04
C GLU A 54 8.18 -31.91 26.59
N LYS A 55 9.38 -32.18 27.13
CA LYS A 55 10.30 -31.12 27.59
C LYS A 55 10.68 -30.14 26.48
N LYS A 56 10.85 -30.62 25.24
CA LYS A 56 11.14 -29.74 24.10
C LYS A 56 9.95 -28.90 23.72
N ASN A 57 8.74 -29.44 23.75
CA ASN A 57 7.52 -28.69 23.50
C ASN A 57 7.34 -27.59 24.54
N GLU A 58 7.54 -27.89 25.82
CA GLU A 58 7.43 -26.92 26.91
C GLU A 58 8.43 -25.76 26.74
N VAL A 59 9.67 -26.07 26.33
CA VAL A 59 10.69 -25.05 26.00
C VAL A 59 10.33 -24.25 24.74
N LEU A 60 9.65 -24.83 23.77
CA LEU A 60 9.24 -24.12 22.55
C LEU A 60 8.04 -23.22 22.84
N GLU A 61 7.07 -23.68 23.64
CA GLU A 61 5.91 -22.89 24.05
C GLU A 61 6.33 -21.67 24.86
N THR A 62 7.25 -21.83 25.81
CA THR A 62 7.81 -20.70 26.57
C THR A 62 8.55 -19.69 25.67
N LYS A 63 9.36 -20.17 24.73
CA LYS A 63 10.04 -19.30 23.74
C LYS A 63 9.07 -18.57 22.81
N LEU A 64 8.00 -19.23 22.38
CA LEU A 64 6.96 -18.60 21.58
C LEU A 64 6.26 -17.49 22.37
N ALA A 65 5.89 -17.76 23.63
CA ALA A 65 5.27 -16.77 24.49
C ALA A 65 6.19 -15.55 24.77
N ASP A 66 7.50 -15.76 24.91
CA ASP A 66 8.47 -14.67 25.04
C ASP A 66 8.58 -13.85 23.74
N PHE A 67 8.61 -14.52 22.58
CA PHE A 67 8.71 -13.85 21.27
C PHE A 67 7.45 -13.04 20.93
N GLU A 68 6.27 -13.55 21.30
CA GLU A 68 4.99 -12.85 21.17
C GLU A 68 4.96 -11.59 22.04
N ARG A 69 5.41 -11.68 23.30
CA ARG A 69 5.53 -10.51 24.19
C ARG A 69 6.45 -9.43 23.62
N ASP A 70 7.64 -9.79 23.16
CA ASP A 70 8.61 -8.82 22.61
C ASP A 70 8.08 -8.19 21.31
N SER A 71 7.39 -8.98 20.48
CA SER A 71 6.74 -8.48 19.27
C SER A 71 5.65 -7.47 19.59
N ASP A 72 4.78 -7.76 20.55
CA ASP A 72 3.71 -6.87 20.97
C ASP A 72 4.23 -5.55 21.56
N GLU A 73 5.28 -5.62 22.38
CA GLU A 73 5.93 -4.41 22.90
C GLU A 73 6.54 -3.56 21.79
N ARG A 74 7.19 -4.20 20.82
CA ARG A 74 7.79 -3.50 19.68
C ARG A 74 6.73 -2.86 18.80
N ILE A 75 5.61 -3.55 18.56
CA ILE A 75 4.44 -3.00 17.86
C ILE A 75 3.90 -1.78 18.61
N LYS A 76 3.65 -1.88 19.92
CA LYS A 76 3.17 -0.75 20.74
C LYS A 76 4.09 0.47 20.65
N ARG A 77 5.40 0.27 20.73
CA ARG A 77 6.41 1.34 20.60
C ARG A 77 6.37 2.00 19.23
N ILE A 78 6.25 1.21 18.16
CA ILE A 78 6.15 1.74 16.78
C ILE A 78 4.85 2.53 16.60
N THR A 79 3.71 1.99 17.05
CA THR A 79 2.41 2.66 16.94
C THR A 79 2.39 3.99 17.69
N GLN A 80 2.98 4.06 18.90
CA GLN A 80 3.09 5.32 19.64
C GLN A 80 3.95 6.35 18.89
N LYS A 81 5.10 5.94 18.33
CA LYS A 81 5.95 6.83 17.54
C LYS A 81 5.24 7.34 16.29
N LEU A 82 4.49 6.48 15.60
CA LEU A 82 3.71 6.88 14.42
C LEU A 82 2.66 7.93 14.78
N LYS A 83 1.88 7.72 15.84
CA LYS A 83 0.90 8.71 16.32
C LYS A 83 1.53 10.06 16.67
N ALA A 84 2.70 10.05 17.33
CA ALA A 84 3.43 11.28 17.65
C ALA A 84 3.91 12.00 16.39
N THR A 85 4.39 11.27 15.38
CA THR A 85 4.80 11.87 14.10
C THR A 85 3.62 12.41 13.30
N GLU A 86 2.46 11.75 13.35
CA GLU A 86 1.23 12.24 12.71
C GLU A 86 0.79 13.58 13.31
N GLY A 87 0.79 13.72 14.64
CA GLY A 87 0.46 14.99 15.30
C GLY A 87 1.42 16.13 14.95
N LEU A 88 2.73 15.85 14.86
CA LEU A 88 3.72 16.85 14.42
C LEU A 88 3.55 17.25 12.96
N VAL A 89 3.17 16.31 12.08
CA VAL A 89 2.85 16.60 10.68
C VAL A 89 1.61 17.47 10.58
N GLU A 90 0.56 17.19 11.34
CA GLU A 90 -0.64 18.03 11.39
C GLU A 90 -0.35 19.46 11.90
N GLU A 91 0.49 19.59 12.94
CA GLU A 91 0.90 20.90 13.47
C GLU A 91 1.73 21.69 12.46
N LEU A 92 2.65 21.03 11.75
CA LEU A 92 3.44 21.64 10.68
C LEU A 92 2.58 22.01 9.47
N GLU A 93 1.59 21.19 9.11
CA GLU A 93 0.62 21.53 8.07
C GLU A 93 -0.18 22.78 8.46
N LEU A 94 -0.69 22.86 9.70
CA LEU A 94 -1.40 24.04 10.21
C LEU A 94 -0.54 25.31 10.15
N LYS A 95 0.72 25.23 10.60
CA LYS A 95 1.66 26.37 10.57
C LYS A 95 2.03 26.79 9.15
N SER A 96 2.11 25.84 8.21
CA SER A 96 2.45 26.12 6.81
C SER A 96 1.28 26.70 6.00
N ASN A 97 0.04 26.48 6.45
CA ASN A 97 -1.17 26.85 5.70
C ASN A 97 -1.62 28.31 5.88
N LYS A 98 -0.87 29.16 6.58
CA LYS A 98 -1.14 30.62 6.57
C LYS A 98 -0.88 31.18 5.17
N LEU A 99 -1.94 31.71 4.56
CA LEU A 99 -1.89 32.47 3.31
C LEU A 99 -1.28 33.85 3.61
N GLU A 100 0.04 33.90 3.81
CA GLU A 100 0.76 35.16 4.00
C GLU A 100 0.95 35.83 2.64
N ARG A 101 0.15 36.86 2.37
CA ARG A 101 0.48 37.86 1.33
C ARG A 101 1.61 38.73 1.91
N PHE A 102 2.84 38.52 1.46
CA PHE A 102 3.95 39.42 1.77
C PHE A 102 3.89 40.63 0.83
N GLU A 103 3.99 41.84 1.39
CA GLU A 103 3.94 43.13 0.67
C GLU A 103 5.25 43.46 -0.09
N ASP A 104 6.20 42.53 -0.16
CA ASP A 104 7.54 42.81 -0.67
C ASP A 104 7.77 42.23 -2.07
N GLY A 105 7.09 42.79 -3.08
CA GLY A 105 7.47 42.80 -4.51
C GLY A 105 7.80 41.47 -5.24
N THR A 106 7.75 40.33 -4.54
CA THR A 106 8.03 38.99 -5.04
C THR A 106 6.90 38.11 -4.56
N THR A 107 5.91 37.93 -5.44
CA THR A 107 4.61 37.29 -5.20
C THR A 107 4.76 35.80 -4.85
N CYS A 108 5.26 35.50 -3.65
CA CYS A 108 5.37 34.13 -3.16
C CYS A 108 4.04 33.72 -2.52
N ILE A 109 3.04 33.47 -3.37
CA ILE A 109 1.76 32.91 -2.92
C ILE A 109 2.03 31.49 -2.42
N ARG A 110 1.46 31.12 -1.26
CA ARG A 110 1.49 29.75 -0.75
C ARG A 110 0.10 29.14 -0.85
N ILE A 111 -0.02 27.98 -1.48
CA ILE A 111 -1.21 27.13 -1.39
C ILE A 111 -0.84 25.95 -0.50
N ILE A 112 -1.46 25.88 0.68
CA ILE A 112 -1.25 24.82 1.67
C ILE A 112 0.24 24.57 1.93
N GLY A 113 0.95 25.64 2.32
CA GLY A 113 2.37 25.55 2.65
C GLY A 113 3.35 25.34 1.51
N ARG A 114 2.88 25.25 0.25
CA ARG A 114 3.74 25.05 -0.91
C ARG A 114 4.15 26.37 -1.55
N LYS A 115 5.46 26.52 -1.78
CA LYS A 115 6.02 27.67 -2.49
C LYS A 115 5.60 27.63 -3.96
N ILE A 116 4.95 28.69 -4.43
CA ILE A 116 4.57 28.85 -5.84
C ILE A 116 5.68 29.63 -6.54
N GLU A 117 6.00 29.24 -7.77
CA GLU A 117 6.99 29.94 -8.61
C GLU A 117 6.42 31.26 -9.11
N ARG A 118 5.21 31.21 -9.67
CA ARG A 118 4.50 32.37 -10.21
C ARG A 118 3.00 32.18 -10.12
N ALA A 119 2.28 33.26 -9.88
CA ALA A 119 0.83 33.28 -9.94
C ALA A 119 0.37 34.56 -10.65
N HIS A 120 -0.59 34.46 -11.55
CA HIS A 120 -1.22 35.63 -12.16
C HIS A 120 -2.67 35.34 -12.53
N PRO A 121 -3.52 36.37 -12.58
CA PRO A 121 -4.87 36.24 -13.15
C PRO A 121 -4.79 35.81 -14.62
N ASP A 122 -5.79 35.05 -15.07
CA ASP A 122 -5.92 34.56 -16.44
C ASP A 122 -7.32 34.80 -17.00
N GLY A 123 -7.39 35.12 -18.30
CA GLY A 123 -8.60 35.55 -18.99
C GLY A 123 -8.85 37.06 -18.95
N PRO A 124 -9.94 37.52 -19.60
CA PRO A 124 -10.32 38.93 -19.56
C PRO A 124 -10.70 39.32 -18.14
N LYS A 125 -10.30 40.53 -17.71
CA LYS A 125 -10.90 41.15 -16.52
C LYS A 125 -12.40 41.18 -16.77
N SER A 126 -13.21 40.62 -15.87
CA SER A 126 -14.65 40.70 -15.97
C SER A 126 -15.00 42.16 -16.25
N LYS A 127 -15.62 42.43 -17.41
CA LYS A 127 -16.08 43.78 -17.71
C LYS A 127 -16.95 44.20 -16.52
N SER A 128 -16.71 45.42 -16.03
CA SER A 128 -17.61 46.08 -15.11
C SER A 128 -19.05 45.81 -15.56
N ASP A 129 -19.92 45.53 -14.59
CA ASP A 129 -21.37 45.45 -14.74
C ASP A 129 -21.92 44.07 -15.17
N GLY A 130 -22.14 43.17 -14.19
CA GLY A 130 -23.26 42.21 -14.29
C GLY A 130 -23.01 40.79 -13.77
N ASP A 131 -21.94 40.11 -14.22
CA ASP A 131 -21.88 38.64 -14.09
C ASP A 131 -21.03 38.12 -12.92
N GLY A 132 -20.37 39.02 -12.18
CA GLY A 132 -19.74 38.77 -10.86
C GLY A 132 -18.70 37.65 -10.77
N THR A 133 -18.37 36.97 -11.88
CA THR A 133 -17.58 35.74 -11.84
C THR A 133 -16.10 36.10 -11.68
N PRO A 134 -15.43 35.65 -10.62
CA PRO A 134 -14.03 35.99 -10.38
C PRO A 134 -13.14 35.42 -11.46
N GLN A 135 -12.10 36.18 -11.81
CA GLN A 135 -11.11 35.77 -12.80
C GLN A 135 -10.37 34.50 -12.33
N HIS A 136 -10.04 33.63 -13.29
CA HIS A 136 -9.20 32.47 -12.99
C HIS A 136 -7.79 32.92 -12.59
N ILE A 137 -7.10 32.11 -11.79
CA ILE A 137 -5.70 32.36 -11.42
C ILE A 137 -4.87 31.18 -11.92
N LEU A 138 -3.87 31.46 -12.75
CA LEU A 138 -2.89 30.48 -13.19
C LEU A 138 -1.72 30.44 -12.21
N PHE A 139 -1.35 29.22 -11.82
CA PHE A 139 -0.24 28.95 -10.92
C PHE A 139 0.83 28.13 -11.63
N LYS A 140 2.06 28.64 -11.63
CA LYS A 140 3.25 27.88 -11.97
C LYS A 140 3.90 27.40 -10.68
N LEU A 141 4.10 26.08 -10.58
CA LEU A 141 4.64 25.42 -9.40
C LEU A 141 6.09 25.04 -9.63
N ASN A 142 6.89 25.06 -8.57
CA ASN A 142 8.32 24.69 -8.62
C ASN A 142 8.54 23.20 -8.92
N SER A 143 7.56 22.34 -8.61
CA SER A 143 7.67 20.90 -8.79
C SER A 143 6.35 20.28 -9.23
N TYR A 144 6.45 19.23 -10.05
CA TYR A 144 5.32 18.39 -10.43
C TYR A 144 4.72 17.65 -9.22
N GLN A 145 5.52 17.32 -8.20
CA GLN A 145 5.00 16.68 -6.99
C GLN A 145 4.10 17.62 -6.18
N ASP A 146 4.43 18.90 -6.13
CA ASP A 146 3.57 19.90 -5.48
C ASP A 146 2.24 20.04 -6.22
N LYS A 147 2.26 19.98 -7.56
CA LYS A 147 1.03 19.93 -8.37
C LYS A 147 0.15 18.75 -7.98
N ILE A 148 0.73 17.55 -7.90
CA ILE A 148 -0.01 16.35 -7.50
C ILE A 148 -0.59 16.52 -6.09
N SER A 149 0.21 17.02 -5.15
CA SER A 149 -0.19 17.22 -3.75
C SER A 149 -1.37 18.20 -3.64
N ILE A 150 -1.27 19.37 -4.27
CA ILE A 150 -2.34 20.37 -4.32
C ILE A 150 -3.61 19.77 -4.94
N MET A 151 -3.48 19.05 -6.06
CA MET A 151 -4.62 18.44 -6.74
C MET A 151 -5.31 17.32 -5.94
N LYS A 152 -4.60 16.66 -5.01
CA LYS A 152 -5.15 15.60 -4.15
C LYS A 152 -5.69 16.15 -2.83
N VAL A 153 -4.96 17.04 -2.17
CA VAL A 153 -5.24 17.50 -0.80
C VAL A 153 -6.00 18.82 -0.83
N ALA A 154 -5.41 19.86 -1.41
CA ALA A 154 -5.98 21.21 -1.41
C ALA A 154 -7.32 21.26 -2.12
N ARG A 155 -7.41 20.55 -3.25
CA ARG A 155 -8.65 20.46 -4.01
C ARG A 155 -9.83 19.90 -3.21
N VAL A 156 -9.58 18.98 -2.29
CA VAL A 156 -10.65 18.40 -1.47
C VAL A 156 -10.99 19.36 -0.32
N LYS A 157 -9.97 19.87 0.39
CA LYS A 157 -10.14 20.78 1.53
C LYS A 157 -10.85 22.09 1.14
N LEU A 158 -10.45 22.70 0.02
CA LEU A 158 -10.97 24.00 -0.42
C LEU A 158 -12.25 23.89 -1.26
N LYS A 159 -12.69 22.68 -1.61
CA LYS A 159 -13.95 22.49 -2.36
C LYS A 159 -15.16 22.94 -1.54
N SER A 160 -15.15 22.72 -0.22
CA SER A 160 -16.22 23.18 0.67
C SER A 160 -16.29 24.71 0.77
N GLU A 161 -15.19 25.40 0.46
CA GLU A 161 -15.08 26.85 0.44
C GLU A 161 -15.39 27.45 -0.95
N GLY A 162 -15.84 26.62 -1.92
CA GLY A 162 -16.20 27.07 -3.27
C GLY A 162 -15.02 27.22 -4.24
N TYR A 163 -13.81 26.83 -3.85
CA TYR A 163 -12.67 26.85 -4.77
C TYR A 163 -12.61 25.62 -5.66
N HIS A 164 -12.24 25.84 -6.92
CA HIS A 164 -12.10 24.78 -7.92
C HIS A 164 -10.71 24.81 -8.57
N PHE A 165 -9.98 23.70 -8.42
CA PHE A 165 -8.69 23.50 -9.07
C PHE A 165 -8.85 22.61 -10.29
N THR A 166 -8.21 22.98 -11.40
CA THR A 166 -8.16 22.20 -12.65
C THR A 166 -6.76 22.22 -13.23
N ASP A 167 -6.43 21.19 -14.01
CA ASP A 167 -5.23 21.22 -14.83
C ASP A 167 -5.37 22.30 -15.90
N ASP A 168 -4.30 23.08 -16.09
CA ASP A 168 -4.11 23.91 -17.27
C ASP A 168 -3.78 23.00 -18.45
N LEU A 169 -4.67 22.97 -19.43
CA LEU A 169 -4.62 22.08 -20.58
C LEU A 169 -4.49 22.92 -21.84
N THR A 170 -3.71 22.42 -22.79
CA THR A 170 -3.68 23.04 -24.12
C THR A 170 -5.06 23.00 -24.77
N MET A 171 -5.30 23.90 -25.74
CA MET A 171 -6.57 23.90 -26.49
C MET A 171 -6.87 22.56 -27.15
N SER A 172 -5.84 21.90 -27.72
CA SER A 172 -5.95 20.58 -28.32
C SER A 172 -6.38 19.51 -27.29
N ASP A 173 -5.72 19.48 -26.13
CA ASP A 173 -6.06 18.57 -25.04
C ASP A 173 -7.48 18.82 -24.51
N MET A 174 -7.89 20.09 -24.40
CA MET A 174 -9.24 20.45 -23.98
C MET A 174 -10.29 19.96 -24.98
N GLN A 175 -10.04 20.09 -26.28
CA GLN A 175 -10.94 19.61 -27.33
C GLN A 175 -11.07 18.08 -27.27
N GLU A 176 -9.95 17.36 -27.16
CA GLU A 176 -9.96 15.90 -27.04
C GLU A 176 -10.66 15.44 -25.75
N LYS A 177 -10.44 16.14 -24.64
CA LYS A 177 -11.15 15.86 -23.38
C LYS A 177 -12.65 16.07 -23.51
N ARG A 178 -13.09 17.13 -24.20
CA ARG A 178 -14.52 17.45 -24.42
C ARG A 178 -15.18 16.46 -25.36
N LYS A 179 -14.49 16.04 -26.42
CA LYS A 179 -14.96 15.06 -27.42
C LYS A 179 -15.52 13.79 -26.79
N TRP A 180 -14.85 13.25 -25.77
CA TRP A 180 -15.23 11.99 -25.12
C TRP A 180 -15.92 12.17 -23.77
N ARG A 181 -16.26 13.40 -23.37
CA ARG A 181 -16.79 13.72 -22.04
C ARG A 181 -18.04 12.89 -21.71
N ASP A 182 -18.94 12.78 -22.68
CA ASP A 182 -20.24 12.15 -22.45
C ASP A 182 -20.11 10.61 -22.40
N ASN A 183 -19.25 10.01 -23.23
CA ASN A 183 -18.89 8.59 -23.13
C ASN A 183 -18.24 8.24 -21.79
N VAL A 184 -17.32 9.09 -21.31
CA VAL A 184 -16.66 8.88 -20.00
C VAL A 184 -17.66 9.03 -18.86
N ARG A 185 -18.62 9.96 -18.97
CA ARG A 185 -19.70 10.11 -17.99
C ARG A 185 -20.57 8.85 -17.93
N GLU A 186 -20.91 8.27 -19.08
CA GLU A 186 -21.64 7.00 -19.14
C GLU A 186 -20.86 5.84 -18.51
N ALA A 187 -19.55 5.73 -18.82
CA ALA A 187 -18.68 4.72 -18.23
C ALA A 187 -18.56 4.85 -16.71
N TYR A 188 -18.51 6.08 -16.19
CA TYR A 188 -18.57 6.36 -14.75
C TYR A 188 -19.87 5.86 -14.13
N GLY A 189 -21.01 6.03 -14.80
CA GLY A 189 -22.30 5.46 -14.37
C GLY A 189 -22.28 3.94 -14.25
N LYS A 190 -21.48 3.26 -15.08
CA LYS A 190 -21.25 1.81 -15.06
C LYS A 190 -20.14 1.39 -14.07
N GLY A 191 -19.64 2.31 -13.25
CA GLY A 191 -18.62 2.04 -12.23
C GLY A 191 -17.17 2.10 -12.73
N VAL A 192 -16.92 2.40 -14.01
CA VAL A 192 -15.56 2.46 -14.57
C VAL A 192 -15.02 3.87 -14.51
N LYS A 193 -13.83 4.04 -13.91
CA LYS A 193 -13.21 5.36 -13.69
C LYS A 193 -12.09 5.66 -14.68
N TYR A 194 -12.18 6.82 -15.34
CA TYR A 194 -11.18 7.30 -16.30
C TYR A 194 -10.57 8.65 -15.90
N ARG A 195 -9.25 8.77 -16.06
CA ARG A 195 -8.52 10.02 -15.84
C ARG A 195 -7.96 10.54 -17.15
N PHE A 196 -8.13 11.84 -17.40
CA PHE A 196 -7.50 12.52 -18.52
C PHE A 196 -6.11 13.03 -18.13
N PHE A 197 -5.06 12.59 -18.82
CA PHE A 197 -3.70 13.14 -18.71
C PHE A 197 -2.86 12.82 -19.95
N ASN A 198 -1.89 13.67 -20.28
CA ASN A 198 -1.08 13.58 -21.50
C ASN A 198 -1.94 13.39 -22.77
N GLY A 199 -2.96 14.23 -22.92
CA GLY A 199 -3.86 14.25 -24.07
C GLY A 199 -4.83 13.07 -24.21
N LEU A 200 -4.90 12.14 -23.25
CA LEU A 200 -5.69 10.92 -23.40
C LEU A 200 -6.48 10.58 -22.14
N TRP A 201 -7.68 10.02 -22.33
CA TRP A 201 -8.43 9.33 -21.29
C TRP A 201 -7.81 7.96 -21.03
N ARG A 202 -7.56 7.64 -19.76
CA ARG A 202 -6.90 6.39 -19.35
C ARG A 202 -7.61 5.76 -18.17
N ASP A 203 -7.63 4.44 -18.12
CA ASP A 203 -8.18 3.67 -17.00
C ASP A 203 -7.24 3.70 -15.77
N SER A 204 -7.62 2.97 -14.71
CA SER A 204 -6.81 2.82 -13.49
C SER A 204 -5.45 2.13 -13.73
N LYS A 205 -5.30 1.39 -14.83
CA LYS A 205 -4.06 0.72 -15.25
C LYS A 205 -3.24 1.58 -16.21
N GLY A 206 -3.70 2.79 -16.54
CA GLY A 206 -3.03 3.71 -17.47
C GLY A 206 -3.28 3.39 -18.95
N LYS A 207 -4.12 2.40 -19.28
CA LYS A 207 -4.43 2.03 -20.67
C LYS A 207 -5.32 3.10 -21.30
N PRO A 208 -4.97 3.61 -22.50
CA PRO A 208 -5.76 4.64 -23.15
C PRO A 208 -7.10 4.11 -23.65
N TRP A 209 -8.17 4.88 -23.43
CA TRP A 209 -9.55 4.60 -23.85
C TRP A 209 -9.65 4.39 -25.37
N VAL A 210 -8.91 5.17 -26.15
CA VAL A 210 -8.91 5.08 -27.63
C VAL A 210 -8.48 3.69 -28.13
N LYS A 211 -7.69 2.92 -27.36
CA LYS A 211 -7.28 1.55 -27.69
C LYS A 211 -8.23 0.46 -27.16
N LEU A 212 -9.39 0.82 -26.62
CA LEU A 212 -10.40 -0.14 -26.15
C LEU A 212 -11.63 -0.20 -27.07
N MET A 213 -11.74 0.73 -28.03
CA MET A 213 -12.82 0.78 -29.03
C MET A 213 -12.34 0.56 -30.47
N SER A 214 -11.03 0.35 -30.65
CA SER A 214 -10.39 -0.13 -31.88
C SER A 214 -10.03 -1.60 -31.74
#